data_AF-A0A2V5P732-F1
#
_entry.id   AF-A0A2V5P732-F1
#
_cell.length_a   1.000
_cell.length_b   1.000
_cell.length_c   1.000
_cell.angle_alpha   90.00
_cell.angle_beta   90.00
_cell.angle_gamma   90.00
#
_symmetry.space_group_name_H-M   'P 1'
#
loop_
_entity.id
_entity.type
_entity.pdbx_description
1 polymer ?
#
loop_
_entity_poly.entity_id
_entity_poly.type
_entity_poly.pdbx_seq_one_letter_code
_entity_poly.pdbx_strand_id
1 'polypeptide(L)' 'MKKKTQRAHAQPAPVTPGVTRAMVRQHAYELFRDKLPGHPLTLEDWVLAEKDLVNSLEADNLPK' A
#
# COMPACT_ATOMS: atom_id res chain seq x y z
N MET A 1 21.98 -5.07 -17.87
CA MET A 1 21.94 -5.20 -16.40
C MET A 1 20.68 -5.96 -15.99
N LYS A 2 20.81 -7.18 -15.47
CA LYS A 2 19.66 -7.97 -15.01
C LYS A 2 19.15 -7.37 -13.70
N LYS A 3 18.16 -6.47 -13.76
CA LYS A 3 17.44 -5.98 -12.59
C LYS A 3 16.84 -7.23 -11.92
N LYS A 4 17.40 -7.60 -10.77
CA LYS A 4 16.85 -8.65 -9.92
C LYS A 4 15.45 -8.17 -9.57
N THR A 5 14.44 -8.72 -10.23
CA THR A 5 13.04 -8.56 -9.84
C THR A 5 12.95 -9.14 -8.44
N GLN A 6 13.21 -8.30 -7.43
CA GLN A 6 13.02 -8.67 -6.04
C GLN A 6 11.58 -9.15 -5.98
N ARG A 7 11.42 -10.43 -5.65
CA ARG A 7 10.14 -11.15 -5.68
C ARG A 7 9.13 -10.21 -5.06
N ALA A 8 8.17 -9.72 -5.85
CA ALA A 8 7.12 -8.85 -5.33
C ALA A 8 6.57 -9.57 -4.11
N HIS A 9 6.83 -9.03 -2.92
CA HIS A 9 6.44 -9.68 -1.68
C HIS A 9 4.96 -10.01 -1.82
N ALA A 10 4.57 -11.26 -1.55
CA ALA A 10 3.23 -11.74 -1.79
C ALA A 10 2.25 -10.82 -1.07
N GLN A 11 1.60 -9.91 -1.80
CA GLN A 11 0.71 -8.89 -1.25
C GLN A 11 -0.47 -9.62 -0.60
N PRO A 12 -0.49 -9.71 0.75
CA PRO A 12 -1.47 -10.51 1.45
C PRO A 12 -2.86 -9.88 1.29
N ALA A 13 -3.90 -10.61 1.69
CA ALA A 13 -5.20 -9.95 1.82
C ALA A 13 -5.09 -8.85 2.88
N PRO A 14 -5.63 -7.65 2.62
CA PRO A 14 -5.68 -6.61 3.63
C PRO A 14 -6.45 -7.09 4.86
N VAL A 15 -6.05 -6.61 6.03
CA VAL A 15 -6.69 -6.99 7.31
C VAL A 15 -8.03 -6.27 7.46
N THR A 16 -8.12 -5.06 6.90
CA THR A 16 -9.31 -4.22 7.02
C THR A 16 -10.44 -4.68 6.08
N PRO A 17 -11.61 -5.05 6.61
CA PRO A 17 -12.77 -5.39 5.79
C PRO A 17 -13.26 -4.17 5.02
N GLY A 18 -13.60 -4.35 3.74
CA GLY A 18 -13.99 -3.26 2.83
C GLY A 18 -12.83 -2.63 2.05
N VAL A 19 -11.59 -2.88 2.45
CA VAL A 19 -10.40 -2.48 1.69
C VAL A 19 -9.95 -3.64 0.80
N THR A 20 -9.60 -3.35 -0.46
CA THR A 20 -9.10 -4.36 -1.40
C THR A 20 -7.59 -4.25 -1.61
N ARG A 21 -6.95 -5.35 -2.05
CA ARG A 21 -5.52 -5.35 -2.39
C ARG A 21 -5.18 -4.29 -3.44
N ALA A 22 -6.06 -4.07 -4.40
CA ALA A 22 -5.85 -3.06 -5.44
C ALA A 22 -5.80 -1.64 -4.85
N MET A 23 -6.67 -1.34 -3.87
CA MET A 23 -6.69 -0.05 -3.19
C MET A 23 -5.43 0.18 -2.35
N VAL A 24 -5.04 -0.79 -1.52
CA VAL A 24 -3.80 -0.69 -0.72
C VAL A 24 -2.58 -0.58 -1.63
N ARG A 25 -2.55 -1.35 -2.72
CA ARG A 25 -1.47 -1.28 -3.71
C ARG A 25 -1.38 0.13 -4.30
N GLN A 26 -2.48 0.68 -4.81
CA GLN A 26 -2.48 2.01 -5.42
C GLN A 26 -2.02 3.06 -4.41
N HIS A 27 -2.61 3.08 -3.22
CA HIS A 27 -2.26 4.02 -2.16
C HIS A 27 -0.79 3.90 -1.73
N ALA A 28 -0.28 2.68 -1.63
CA ALA A 28 1.12 2.42 -1.37
C ALA A 28 2.04 2.96 -2.49
N TYR A 29 1.65 2.82 -3.76
CA TYR A 29 2.41 3.42 -4.85
C TYR A 29 2.43 4.95 -4.77
N GLU A 30 1.36 5.56 -4.27
CA GLU A 30 1.27 7.01 -4.08
C GLU A 30 2.13 7.46 -2.89
N LEU A 31 2.03 6.79 -1.73
CA LEU A 31 2.81 7.07 -0.52
C LEU A 31 4.32 6.84 -0.71
N PHE A 32 4.70 5.75 -1.38
CA PHE A 32 6.09 5.33 -1.52
C PHE A 32 6.68 5.69 -2.88
N ARG A 33 5.98 6.50 -3.70
CA ARG A 33 6.41 6.97 -5.03
C ARG A 33 7.87 7.44 -5.07
N ASP A 34 8.26 8.17 -4.02
CA ASP A 34 9.59 8.77 -3.89
C ASP A 34 10.69 7.74 -3.55
N LYS A 35 10.32 6.66 -2.86
CA LYS A 35 11.25 5.60 -2.41
C LYS A 35 11.33 4.40 -3.37
N LEU A 36 10.48 4.38 -4.39
CA LEU A 36 10.32 3.25 -5.33
C LEU A 36 11.35 3.12 -6.47
N PRO A 37 12.30 4.04 -6.78
CA PRO A 37 13.33 3.73 -7.77
C PRO A 37 14.41 2.80 -7.16
N GLY A 38 14.02 1.59 -6.76
CA GLY A 38 14.95 0.54 -6.33
C GLY A 38 14.44 -0.40 -5.23
N HIS A 39 13.42 -0.01 -4.46
CA HIS A 39 12.89 -0.81 -3.36
C HIS A 39 11.53 -1.40 -3.71
N PRO A 40 11.33 -2.73 -3.66
CA PRO A 40 10.01 -3.32 -3.74
C PRO A 40 9.21 -2.95 -2.49
N LEU A 41 7.89 -2.83 -2.64
CA LEU A 41 6.99 -2.61 -1.52
C LEU A 41 7.10 -3.77 -0.52
N THR A 42 7.51 -3.47 0.71
CA THR A 42 7.63 -4.47 1.78
C THR A 42 6.29 -4.76 2.44
N LEU A 43 6.22 -5.82 3.25
CA LEU A 43 5.01 -6.11 4.04
C LEU A 43 4.71 -5.00 5.06
N GLU A 44 5.75 -4.37 5.62
CA GLU A 44 5.58 -3.26 6.56
C GLU A 44 5.00 -2.04 5.86
N ASP A 45 5.52 -1.68 4.68
CA ASP A 45 4.99 -0.59 3.85
C ASP A 45 3.54 -0.87 3.43
N TRP A 46 3.21 -2.14 3.14
CA TRP A 46 1.83 -2.55 2.82
C TRP A 46 0.86 -2.31 3.96
N VAL A 47 1.21 -2.72 5.18
CA VAL A 47 0.38 -2.50 6.38
C VAL A 47 0.26 -1.01 6.70
N LEU A 48 1.32 -0.23 6.46
CA LEU A 48 1.32 1.21 6.69
C LEU A 48 0.41 1.92 5.68
N ALA A 49 0.49 1.55 4.40
CA ALA A 49 -0.41 2.06 3.37
C ALA A 49 -1.87 1.67 3.63
N GLU A 50 -2.13 0.45 4.12
CA GLU A 50 -3.49 0.04 4.49
C GLU A 50 -4.06 0.92 5.60
N LYS A 51 -3.30 1.16 6.68
CA LYS A 51 -3.73 2.04 7.78
C LYS A 51 -4.00 3.46 7.32
N ASP A 52 -3.14 4.00 6.46
CA ASP A 52 -3.29 5.36 5.94
C ASP A 52 -4.50 5.50 5.02
N LEU A 53 -4.75 4.48 4.18
CA LEU A 53 -5.94 4.40 3.35
C LEU A 53 -7.22 4.35 4.19
N VAL A 54 -7.25 3.55 5.25
CA VAL A 54 -8.40 3.47 6.17
C VAL A 54 -8.63 4.81 6.86
N ASN A 55 -7.58 5.44 7.37
CA ASN A 55 -7.69 6.76 7.99
C ASN A 55 -8.22 7.80 7.00
N SER A 56 -7.76 7.77 5.75
CA SER A 56 -8.29 8.63 4.68
C SER A 56 -9.77 8.39 4.39
N LEU A 57 -10.20 7.12 4.36
CA LEU A 57 -11.61 6.75 4.18
C LEU A 57 -12.47 7.15 5.37
N GLU A 58 -11.98 7.00 6.60
CA GLU A 58 -12.67 7.42 7.82
C GLU A 58 -12.77 8.95 7.91
N ALA A 59 -11.72 9.67 7.51
CA ALA A 59 -11.71 11.13 7.44
C ALA A 59 -12.71 11.67 6.40
N ASP A 60 -12.84 11.01 5.25
CA ASP A 60 -13.84 11.35 4.21
C ASP A 60 -15.27 11.02 4.66
N ASN A 61 -15.44 9.99 5.51
CA ASN A 61 -16.74 9.61 6.07
C ASN A 61 -17.22 10.51 7.22
N LEU A 62 -16.42 11.46 7.69
CA LEU A 62 -16.84 12.37 8.75
C LEU A 62 -17.69 13.50 8.14
N PRO A 63 -18.99 13.61 8.49
CA PRO A 63 -19.82 14.68 7.97
C PRO A 63 -19.28 16.03 8.48
N LYS A 64 -18.99 16.93 7.54
CA LYS A 64 -18.68 18.34 7.83
C LYS A 64 -19.84 19.06 8.48
#